data_AF-A0A355TPI9-F1
#
_entry.id   AF-A0A355TPI9-F1
#
_cell.length_a   1.000
_cell.length_b   1.000
_cell.length_c   1.000
_cell.angle_alpha   90.00
_cell.angle_beta   90.00
_cell.angle_gamma   90.00
#
_symmetry.space_group_name_H-M   'P 1'
#
loop_
_entity.id
_entity.type
_entity.pdbx_description
1 polymer ?
#
loop_
_entity_poly.entity_id
_entity_poly.type
_entity_poly.pdbx_seq_one_letter_code
_entity_poly.pdbx_strand_id
1 'polypeptide(L)'
;MADSPVTGQTNPANGNEDVFAQLRKLAEISHQIEQHARMQASAYNFVQAGEIKRRIEELTENQNRLVMDIVGRHPDVEVRDRFVKLAHKIDDYRPQIKSCEDPQELKKLQKEIDEAVEEWVYQFQVIVSEIVGVKPPDSPIQGESPF
;
A
#
# COMPACT_ATOMS: atom_id res chain seq x y z
N MET A 1 29.74 -3.07 47.44
CA MET A 1 29.82 -3.63 46.07
C MET A 1 28.54 -3.22 45.37
N ALA A 2 28.67 -2.75 44.13
CA ALA A 2 27.75 -1.83 43.46
C ALA A 2 26.35 -2.38 43.14
N ASP A 3 25.46 -1.40 43.01
CA ASP A 3 24.06 -1.37 42.59
C ASP A 3 23.75 -2.03 41.21
N SER A 4 22.62 -2.75 41.16
CA SER A 4 21.54 -2.62 40.17
C SER A 4 21.65 -3.14 38.71
N PRO A 5 20.47 -3.36 38.04
CA PRO A 5 20.15 -4.54 37.22
C PRO A 5 19.97 -4.25 35.71
N VAL A 6 19.17 -5.09 35.02
CA VAL A 6 18.57 -4.95 33.67
C VAL A 6 19.33 -5.59 32.50
N THR A 7 18.69 -6.59 31.88
CA THR A 7 18.13 -6.47 30.51
C THR A 7 17.05 -7.53 30.32
N GLY A 8 15.78 -7.10 30.44
CA GLY A 8 14.68 -7.85 29.85
C GLY A 8 14.83 -7.81 28.35
N GLN A 9 15.27 -8.91 27.76
CA GLN A 9 15.19 -9.14 26.33
C GLN A 9 13.70 -9.24 25.96
N THR A 10 13.12 -8.15 25.47
CA THR A 10 11.86 -8.22 24.73
C THR A 10 12.14 -8.98 23.44
N ASN A 11 11.61 -10.19 23.36
CA ASN A 11 11.80 -11.13 22.26
C ASN A 11 11.28 -10.50 20.94
N PRO A 12 12.14 -10.22 19.93
CA PRO A 12 11.70 -9.63 18.65
C PRO A 12 10.79 -10.58 17.83
N ALA A 13 10.74 -11.87 18.19
CA ALA A 13 9.94 -12.89 17.52
C ALA A 13 8.42 -12.56 17.50
N ASN A 14 7.88 -11.95 18.55
CA ASN A 14 6.44 -11.64 18.63
C ASN A 14 6.02 -10.46 17.72
N GLY A 15 6.93 -9.53 17.42
CA GLY A 15 6.64 -8.38 16.54
C GLY A 15 6.57 -8.77 15.07
N ASN A 16 7.40 -9.74 14.66
CA ASN A 16 7.51 -10.17 13.27
C ASN A 16 6.34 -11.08 12.84
N GLU A 17 5.89 -11.98 13.72
CA GLU A 17 4.71 -12.83 13.44
C GLU A 17 3.45 -11.99 13.18
N ASP A 18 3.30 -10.88 13.90
CA ASP A 18 2.20 -9.94 13.73
C ASP A 18 2.28 -9.20 12.39
N VAL A 19 3.48 -8.79 11.96
CA VAL A 19 3.70 -8.16 10.64
C VAL A 19 3.37 -9.14 9.51
N PHE A 20 3.80 -10.40 9.60
CA PHE A 20 3.45 -11.40 8.58
C PHE A 20 1.95 -11.70 8.53
N ALA A 21 1.26 -11.70 9.67
CA ALA A 21 -0.20 -11.83 9.70
C ALA A 21 -0.89 -10.62 9.03
N GLN A 22 -0.42 -9.41 9.30
CA GLN A 22 -0.91 -8.19 8.65
C GLN A 22 -0.65 -8.21 7.14
N LEU A 23 0.51 -8.68 6.67
CA LEU A 23 0.84 -8.83 5.25
C LEU A 23 -0.07 -9.86 4.55
N ARG A 24 -0.39 -10.98 5.20
CA ARG A 24 -1.36 -11.95 4.66
C ARG A 24 -2.74 -11.33 4.51
N LYS A 25 -3.19 -10.57 5.51
CA LYS A 25 -4.47 -9.85 5.47
C LYS A 25 -4.47 -8.78 4.37
N LEU A 26 -3.34 -8.08 4.20
CA LEU A 26 -3.16 -7.10 3.12
C LEU A 26 -3.31 -7.76 1.75
N ALA A 27 -2.65 -8.91 1.53
CA ALA A 27 -2.77 -9.67 0.28
C ALA A 27 -4.22 -10.14 0.01
N GLU A 28 -4.93 -10.59 1.05
CA GLU A 28 -6.34 -10.98 0.94
C GLU A 28 -7.23 -9.80 0.52
N ILE A 29 -7.06 -8.63 1.16
CA ILE A 29 -7.82 -7.42 0.83
C ILE A 29 -7.49 -6.96 -0.59
N SER A 30 -6.21 -6.95 -0.99
CA SER A 30 -5.79 -6.63 -2.36
C SER A 30 -6.48 -7.52 -3.39
N HIS A 31 -6.57 -8.83 -3.11
CA HIS A 31 -7.25 -9.77 -3.99
C HIS A 31 -8.77 -9.49 -4.07
N GLN A 32 -9.41 -9.17 -2.95
CA GLN A 32 -10.82 -8.79 -2.94
C GLN A 32 -11.07 -7.51 -3.74
N ILE A 33 -10.21 -6.49 -3.60
CA ILE A 33 -10.31 -5.24 -4.39
C ILE A 33 -10.24 -5.57 -5.89
N GLU A 34 -9.28 -6.38 -6.30
CA GLU A 34 -9.12 -6.78 -7.70
C GLU A 34 -10.37 -7.52 -8.23
N GLN A 35 -10.89 -8.48 -7.49
CA GLN A 35 -12.12 -9.18 -7.84
C GLN A 35 -13.30 -8.21 -8.00
N HIS A 36 -13.48 -7.30 -7.05
CA HIS A 36 -14.55 -6.30 -7.10
C HIS A 36 -14.36 -5.31 -8.26
N ALA A 37 -13.13 -4.88 -8.57
CA ALA A 37 -12.85 -4.02 -9.71
C ALA A 37 -13.23 -4.69 -11.05
N ARG A 38 -12.91 -5.98 -11.22
CA ARG A 38 -13.33 -6.77 -12.39
C ARG A 38 -14.85 -6.89 -12.49
N MET A 39 -15.54 -7.09 -11.36
CA MET A 39 -17.00 -7.11 -11.32
C MET A 39 -17.60 -5.74 -11.66
N GLN A 40 -17.00 -4.65 -11.19
CA GLN A 40 -17.46 -3.28 -11.49
C GLN A 40 -17.38 -2.98 -12.98
N ALA A 41 -16.28 -3.37 -13.63
CA ALA A 41 -16.10 -3.24 -15.09
C ALA A 41 -17.14 -4.04 -15.90
N SER A 42 -17.70 -5.10 -15.29
CA SER A 42 -18.66 -6.01 -15.91
C SER A 42 -20.11 -5.77 -15.46
N ALA A 43 -20.37 -4.72 -14.67
CA ALA A 43 -21.67 -4.49 -14.06
C ALA A 43 -22.72 -4.09 -15.10
N TYR A 44 -23.91 -4.69 -15.02
CA TYR A 44 -24.98 -4.52 -16.02
C TYR A 44 -25.89 -3.32 -15.76
N ASN A 45 -25.90 -2.79 -14.54
CA ASN A 45 -26.74 -1.66 -14.16
C ASN A 45 -26.07 -0.76 -13.11
N PHE A 46 -26.56 0.47 -13.03
CA PHE A 46 -26.01 1.51 -12.16
C PHE A 46 -26.10 1.20 -10.66
N VAL A 47 -27.13 0.46 -10.23
CA VAL A 47 -27.30 0.09 -8.81
C VAL A 47 -26.20 -0.89 -8.40
N GLN A 48 -26.02 -1.96 -9.17
CA GLN A 48 -24.97 -2.95 -8.96
C GLN A 48 -23.58 -2.32 -9.03
N ALA A 49 -23.33 -1.47 -10.02
CA ALA A 49 -22.06 -0.74 -10.14
C ALA A 49 -21.80 0.16 -8.92
N GLY A 50 -22.84 0.81 -8.39
CA GLY A 50 -22.76 1.65 -7.19
C GLY A 50 -22.44 0.87 -5.92
N GLU A 51 -23.06 -0.29 -5.71
CA GLU A 51 -22.78 -1.17 -4.57
C GLU A 51 -21.36 -1.74 -4.62
N ILE A 52 -20.91 -2.19 -5.80
CA ILE A 52 -19.55 -2.69 -5.99
C ILE A 52 -18.53 -1.57 -5.74
N LYS A 53 -18.80 -0.36 -6.24
CA LYS A 53 -17.94 0.81 -6.00
C LYS A 53 -17.79 1.11 -4.51
N ARG A 54 -18.89 1.12 -3.74
CA ARG A 54 -18.84 1.32 -2.28
C ARG A 54 -18.00 0.23 -1.62
N ARG A 55 -18.14 -1.02 -2.06
CA ARG A 55 -17.36 -2.13 -1.52
C ARG A 55 -15.86 -1.99 -1.79
N ILE A 56 -15.48 -1.53 -2.99
CA ILE A 56 -14.09 -1.22 -3.31
C ILE A 56 -13.57 -0.11 -2.41
N GLU A 57 -14.34 0.97 -2.20
CA GLU A 57 -13.96 2.08 -1.32
C GLU A 57 -13.69 1.59 0.13
N GLU A 58 -14.59 0.79 0.70
CA GLU A 58 -14.41 0.18 2.04
C GLU A 58 -13.15 -0.70 2.13
N LEU A 59 -12.90 -1.51 1.10
CA LEU A 59 -11.72 -2.38 1.06
C LEU A 59 -10.43 -1.58 0.93
N THR A 60 -10.42 -0.54 0.10
CA THR A 60 -9.28 0.38 -0.04
C THR A 60 -8.99 1.13 1.25
N GLU A 61 -10.00 1.60 1.99
CA GLU A 61 -9.80 2.21 3.31
C GLU A 61 -9.16 1.23 4.30
N ASN A 62 -9.63 -0.02 4.31
CA ASN A 62 -9.05 -1.08 5.14
C ASN A 62 -7.61 -1.40 4.75
N GLN A 63 -7.32 -1.45 3.44
CA GLN A 63 -5.98 -1.66 2.89
C GLN A 63 -5.03 -0.54 3.34
N ASN A 64 -5.45 0.72 3.18
CA ASN A 64 -4.68 1.91 3.57
C ASN A 64 -4.36 1.91 5.06
N ARG A 65 -5.34 1.57 5.91
CA ARG A 65 -5.13 1.46 7.36
C ARG A 65 -4.08 0.40 7.69
N LEU A 66 -4.16 -0.80 7.10
CA LEU A 66 -3.19 -1.86 7.36
C LEU A 66 -1.79 -1.49 6.90
N VAL A 67 -1.67 -0.85 5.73
CA VAL A 67 -0.39 -0.36 5.23
C VAL A 67 0.22 0.66 6.19
N MET A 68 -0.57 1.63 6.65
CA MET A 68 -0.10 2.65 7.61
C MET A 68 0.25 2.04 8.98
N ASP A 69 -0.50 1.04 9.44
CA ASP A 69 -0.20 0.31 10.67
C ASP A 69 1.15 -0.43 10.58
N ILE A 70 1.47 -1.02 9.42
CA ILE A 70 2.76 -1.68 9.18
C ILE A 70 3.88 -0.63 9.10
N VAL A 71 3.70 0.41 8.30
CA VAL A 71 4.69 1.49 8.13
C VAL A 71 4.97 2.21 9.45
N GLY A 72 3.96 2.39 10.29
CA GLY A 72 4.08 3.00 11.62
C GLY A 72 5.04 2.27 12.57
N ARG A 73 5.34 0.99 12.32
CA ARG A 73 6.30 0.20 13.09
C ARG A 73 7.76 0.46 12.71
N HIS A 74 8.00 1.08 11.56
CA HIS A 74 9.35 1.39 11.12
C HIS A 74 10.01 2.36 12.11
N PRO A 75 11.26 2.13 12.58
CA PRO A 75 11.88 2.98 13.58
C PRO A 75 12.22 4.39 13.06
N ASP A 76 12.63 4.50 11.79
CA ASP A 76 13.03 5.76 11.17
C ASP A 76 11.82 6.61 10.75
N VAL A 77 11.73 7.83 11.30
CA VAL A 77 10.68 8.81 11.01
C VAL A 77 10.76 9.30 9.57
N GLU A 78 11.96 9.55 9.05
CA GLU A 78 12.13 10.09 7.70
C GLU A 78 11.66 9.09 6.64
N VAL A 79 11.91 7.80 6.87
CA VAL A 79 11.41 6.71 6.03
C VAL A 79 9.87 6.70 6.00
N ARG A 80 9.22 6.85 7.16
CA ARG A 80 7.75 6.92 7.25
C ARG A 80 7.20 8.17 6.55
N ASP A 81 7.82 9.33 6.76
CA ASP A 81 7.41 10.58 6.13
C ASP A 81 7.55 10.54 4.60
N ARG A 82 8.63 9.92 4.09
CA ARG A 82 8.78 9.68 2.64
C ARG A 82 7.64 8.84 2.09
N PHE A 83 7.26 7.78 2.79
CA PHE A 83 6.14 6.93 2.39
C PHE A 83 4.80 7.68 2.36
N VAL A 84 4.50 8.48 3.39
CA VAL A 84 3.27 9.28 3.45
C VAL A 84 3.22 10.32 2.32
N LYS A 85 4.35 10.95 1.99
CA LYS A 85 4.45 11.88 0.85
C LYS A 85 4.12 11.20 -0.48
N LEU A 86 4.60 9.97 -0.70
CA LEU A 86 4.25 9.20 -1.90
C LEU A 86 2.76 8.86 -1.94
N ALA A 87 2.16 8.49 -0.81
CA ALA A 87 0.72 8.25 -0.73
C ALA A 87 -0.10 9.51 -1.11
N HIS A 88 0.27 10.67 -0.56
CA HIS A 88 -0.39 11.94 -0.91
C HIS A 88 -0.23 12.30 -2.40
N LYS A 89 0.96 12.08 -2.98
CA LYS A 89 1.20 12.30 -4.41
C LYS A 89 0.24 11.46 -5.27
N ILE A 90 -0.01 10.21 -4.89
CA ILE A 90 -0.97 9.34 -5.59
C ILE A 90 -2.39 9.88 -5.47
N ASP A 91 -2.79 10.32 -4.27
CA ASP A 91 -4.11 10.91 -4.03
C ASP A 91 -4.35 12.22 -4.82
N ASP A 92 -3.29 13.01 -5.05
CA ASP A 92 -3.35 14.25 -5.82
C ASP A 92 -3.65 14.03 -7.32
N TYR A 93 -3.45 12.82 -7.86
CA TYR A 93 -3.84 12.51 -9.24
C TYR A 93 -5.34 12.27 -9.39
N ARG A 94 -6.03 11.85 -8.33
CA ARG A 94 -7.49 11.56 -8.36
C ARG A 94 -8.34 12.72 -8.89
N PRO A 95 -8.17 13.99 -8.44
CA PRO A 95 -8.88 15.12 -9.03
C PRO A 95 -8.45 15.39 -10.47
N GLN A 96 -7.15 15.25 -10.79
CA GLN A 96 -6.61 15.50 -12.14
C GLN A 96 -7.24 14.58 -13.19
N ILE A 97 -7.37 13.28 -12.88
CA ILE A 97 -8.05 12.30 -13.75
C ILE A 97 -9.51 12.70 -13.98
N LYS A 98 -10.22 13.13 -12.93
CA LYS A 98 -11.64 13.49 -13.02
C LYS A 98 -11.90 14.73 -13.88
N SER A 99 -10.95 15.66 -13.92
CA SER A 99 -11.04 16.89 -14.70
C SER A 99 -10.38 16.81 -16.08
N CYS A 100 -9.72 15.70 -16.41
CA CYS A 100 -8.99 15.53 -17.67
C CYS A 100 -9.96 15.25 -18.83
N GLU A 101 -10.00 16.14 -19.82
CA GLU A 101 -10.83 15.98 -21.03
C GLU A 101 -10.03 15.47 -22.24
N ASP A 102 -8.69 15.64 -22.24
CA ASP A 102 -7.81 15.20 -23.33
C ASP A 102 -7.35 13.73 -23.13
N PRO A 103 -7.62 12.83 -24.08
CA PRO A 103 -7.14 11.45 -24.04
C PRO A 103 -5.61 11.28 -24.01
N GLN A 104 -4.84 12.20 -24.61
CA GLN A 104 -3.37 12.16 -24.58
C GLN A 104 -2.83 12.55 -23.21
N GLU A 105 -3.40 13.57 -22.58
CA GLU A 105 -3.08 13.94 -21.21
C GLU A 105 -3.47 12.83 -20.23
N LEU A 106 -4.60 12.15 -20.45
CA LEU A 106 -5.03 11.02 -19.64
C LEU A 106 -4.04 9.86 -19.69
N LYS A 107 -3.47 9.55 -20.87
CA LYS A 107 -2.40 8.54 -21.00
C LYS A 107 -1.13 8.96 -20.27
N LYS A 108 -0.76 10.24 -20.31
CA LYS A 108 0.41 10.76 -19.58
C LYS A 108 0.19 10.66 -18.07
N LEU A 109 -0.98 11.07 -17.59
CA LEU A 109 -1.38 10.94 -16.18
C LEU A 109 -1.37 9.48 -15.74
N GLN A 110 -1.90 8.56 -16.54
CA GLN A 110 -1.86 7.13 -16.24
C GLN A 110 -0.43 6.64 -16.00
N LYS A 111 0.50 6.97 -16.90
CA LYS A 111 1.91 6.62 -16.73
C LYS A 111 2.53 7.23 -15.47
N GLU A 112 2.25 8.49 -15.17
CA GLU A 112 2.75 9.17 -13.97
C GLU A 112 2.21 8.58 -12.66
N ILE A 113 0.96 8.09 -12.69
CA ILE A 113 0.35 7.36 -11.58
C ILE A 113 1.03 6.00 -11.41
N ASP A 114 1.21 5.26 -12.51
CA ASP A 114 1.85 3.94 -12.48
C ASP A 114 3.27 4.04 -11.90
N GLU A 115 4.07 5.01 -12.36
CA GLU A 115 5.41 5.28 -11.82
C GLU A 115 5.38 5.64 -10.31
N ALA A 116 4.42 6.46 -9.87
CA ALA A 116 4.28 6.84 -8.47
C ALA A 116 3.83 5.65 -7.60
N VAL A 117 2.96 4.78 -8.12
CA VAL A 117 2.52 3.56 -7.45
C VAL A 117 3.66 2.57 -7.34
N GLU A 118 4.46 2.37 -8.39
CA GLU A 118 5.66 1.52 -8.35
C GLU A 118 6.66 1.99 -7.28
N GLU A 119 6.93 3.29 -7.21
CA GLU A 119 7.80 3.89 -6.20
C GLU A 119 7.24 3.67 -4.78
N TRP A 120 5.93 3.86 -4.60
CA TRP A 120 5.25 3.62 -3.32
C TRP A 120 5.31 2.15 -2.89
N VAL A 121 5.07 1.20 -3.82
CA VAL A 121 5.17 -0.24 -3.55
C VAL A 121 6.60 -0.63 -3.19
N TYR A 122 7.59 -0.13 -3.92
CA TYR A 122 9.00 -0.38 -3.62
C TYR A 122 9.36 0.12 -2.22
N GLN A 123 8.97 1.35 -1.87
CA GLN A 123 9.23 1.90 -0.56
C GLN A 123 8.53 1.10 0.56
N PHE A 124 7.32 0.60 0.32
CA PHE A 124 6.65 -0.30 1.25
C PHE A 124 7.44 -1.61 1.46
N GLN A 125 7.96 -2.20 0.38
CA GLN A 125 8.77 -3.43 0.45
C GLN A 125 10.08 -3.21 1.22
N VAL A 126 10.76 -2.09 1.00
CA VAL A 126 11.96 -1.71 1.76
C VAL A 126 11.64 -1.62 3.25
N ILE A 127 10.57 -0.90 3.62
CA ILE A 127 10.11 -0.77 5.01
C ILE A 127 9.82 -2.13 5.64
N VAL A 128 9.07 -2.99 4.94
CA VAL A 128 8.74 -4.33 5.43
C VAL A 128 10.01 -5.17 5.62
N SER A 129 10.94 -5.13 4.66
CA SER A 129 12.20 -5.87 4.73
C SER A 129 13.06 -5.43 5.92
N GLU A 130 13.15 -4.13 6.17
CA GLU A 130 13.87 -3.57 7.31
C GLU A 130 13.21 -3.97 8.65
N ILE A 131 11.88 -3.94 8.73
CA ILE A 131 11.13 -4.39 9.93
C ILE A 131 11.39 -5.87 10.23
N VAL A 132 11.34 -6.74 9.22
CA VAL A 132 11.50 -8.19 9.43
C VAL A 132 12.96 -8.66 9.41
N GLY A 133 13.92 -7.75 9.18
CA GLY A 133 15.35 -8.02 9.22
C GLY A 133 15.89 -8.80 8.01
N VAL A 134 15.27 -8.65 6.84
CA VAL A 134 15.74 -9.26 5.58
C VAL A 134 16.31 -8.20 4.64
N LYS A 135 17.10 -8.63 3.65
CA LYS A 135 17.66 -7.72 2.65
C LYS A 135 16.51 -7.09 1.83
N PRO A 136 16.42 -5.75 1.72
CA PRO A 136 15.50 -5.10 0.81
C PRO A 136 15.72 -5.51 -0.65
N PRO A 137 14.69 -5.42 -1.51
CA PRO A 137 14.85 -5.63 -2.94
C PRO A 137 15.82 -4.60 -3.53
N ASP A 138 16.71 -5.05 -4.43
CA ASP A 138 17.73 -4.20 -5.06
C ASP A 138 17.12 -3.15 -6.03
N SER A 139 15.92 -3.43 -6.54
CA SER A 139 15.19 -2.58 -7.49
C SER A 139 13.67 -2.72 -7.28
N PRO A 140 12.85 -1.75 -7.74
CA PRO A 140 11.40 -1.93 -7.84
C PRO A 140 11.08 -3.20 -8.62
N ILE A 141 10.15 -4.01 -8.09
CA ILE A 141 9.61 -5.13 -8.85
C ILE A 141 8.80 -4.54 -9.99
N GLN A 142 9.28 -4.68 -11.22
CA GLN A 142 8.49 -4.35 -12.40
C GLN A 142 7.28 -5.28 -12.40
N GLY A 143 6.10 -4.75 -12.09
CA GLY A 143 4.86 -5.48 -12.30
C GLY A 143 4.77 -5.79 -13.78
N GLU A 144 4.54 -7.06 -14.14
CA GLU A 144 4.09 -7.36 -15.50
C GLU A 144 2.77 -6.59 -15.69
N SER A 145 2.82 -5.50 -16.45
CA SER A 145 1.65 -4.70 -16.77
C SER A 145 0.64 -5.63 -17.45
N PRO A 146 -0.55 -5.89 -16.88
CA PRO A 146 -1.51 -6.81 -17.47
C PRO A 146 -2.32 -6.18 -18.62
N PHE A 147 -1.80 -5.11 -19.23
CA PHE A 147 -2.47 -4.34 -20.29
C PHE A 147 -1.58 -4.14 -21.51
#